data_AF-A0A965H1D9-F1
#
_entry.id   AF-A0A965H1D9-F1
#
_cell.length_a   1.000
_cell.length_b   1.000
_cell.length_c   1.000
_cell.angle_alpha   90.00
_cell.angle_beta   90.00
_cell.angle_gamma   90.00
#
_symmetry.space_group_name_H-M   'P 1'
#
loop_
_entity.id
_entity.type
_entity.pdbx_description
1 polymer ?
#
loop_
_entity_poly.entity_id
_entity_poly.type
_entity_poly.pdbx_seq_one_letter_code
_entity_poly.pdbx_strand_id
1 'polypeptide(L)'
;MISLFGRSKKDEARKKAQAEYEEARDADPASRAGHALTIRAGARAKAHVDKTFITGAEKAVVYDEMRAIAIVKGEEKPEPPKASEFQVIKSVNGELLTYLPLPYAERIFKLGMRYQTVEITAEQAIELVQQVADQISLELQLKEPFVALEFLREELKDAAGESGSSEDGQDDGSGGR
;
A
#
# COMPACT_ATOMS: atom_id res chain seq x y z
N MET A 1 -4.26 12.74 -35.25
CA MET A 1 -5.42 13.31 -34.53
C MET A 1 -5.31 12.94 -33.06
N ILE A 2 -5.08 13.94 -32.20
CA ILE A 2 -4.86 13.75 -30.76
C ILE A 2 -6.21 13.46 -30.09
N SER A 3 -6.31 12.35 -29.37
CA SER A 3 -7.52 11.94 -28.65
C SER A 3 -7.79 12.87 -27.46
N LEU A 4 -8.51 13.97 -27.72
CA LEU A 4 -8.97 14.92 -26.72
C LEU A 4 -10.05 14.30 -25.79
N PHE A 5 -10.82 13.35 -26.32
CA PHE A 5 -11.89 12.64 -25.59
C PHE A 5 -11.39 11.67 -24.51
N GLY A 6 -10.18 11.10 -24.65
CA GLY A 6 -9.62 10.22 -23.63
C GLY A 6 -9.06 10.99 -22.42
N ARG A 7 -8.55 12.21 -22.65
CA ARG A 7 -7.98 13.07 -21.61
C ARG A 7 -9.07 13.60 -20.67
N SER A 8 -10.19 14.06 -21.22
CA SER A 8 -11.31 14.57 -20.41
C SER A 8 -11.89 13.51 -19.46
N LYS A 9 -12.04 12.26 -19.91
CA LYS A 9 -12.53 11.15 -19.07
C LYS A 9 -11.60 10.85 -17.90
N LYS A 10 -10.28 10.90 -18.12
CA LYS A 10 -9.29 10.70 -17.05
C LYS A 10 -9.32 11.83 -16.03
N ASP A 11 -9.46 13.06 -16.49
CA ASP A 11 -9.55 14.23 -15.61
C ASP A 11 -10.84 14.21 -14.79
N GLU A 12 -11.96 13.81 -15.38
CA GLU A 12 -13.23 13.62 -14.68
C GLU A 12 -13.13 12.50 -13.62
N ALA A 13 -12.51 11.36 -13.95
CA ALA A 13 -12.29 10.28 -13.00
C ALA A 13 -11.41 10.73 -11.81
N ARG A 14 -10.37 11.53 -12.06
CA ARG A 14 -9.51 12.09 -11.01
C ARG A 14 -10.28 13.03 -10.09
N LYS A 15 -11.02 13.98 -10.67
CA LYS A 15 -11.88 14.90 -9.90
C LYS A 15 -12.89 14.15 -9.05
N LYS A 16 -13.50 13.10 -9.61
CA LYS A 16 -14.44 12.25 -8.88
C LYS A 16 -13.76 11.53 -7.71
N ALA A 17 -12.62 10.89 -7.94
CA ALA A 17 -11.90 10.18 -6.88
C ALA A 17 -11.47 11.11 -5.74
N GLN A 18 -11.00 12.32 -6.08
CA GLN A 18 -10.65 13.35 -5.11
C GLN A 18 -11.88 13.84 -4.33
N ALA A 19 -12.96 14.19 -5.03
CA ALA A 19 -14.20 14.66 -4.40
C ALA A 19 -14.80 13.62 -3.46
N GLU A 20 -14.77 12.32 -3.82
CA GLU A 20 -15.27 11.24 -2.96
C GLU A 20 -14.47 11.11 -1.65
N TYR A 21 -13.16 11.41 -1.67
CA TYR A 21 -12.33 11.44 -0.46
C TYR A 21 -12.64 12.68 0.40
N GLU A 22 -12.71 13.85 -0.23
CA GLU A 22 -13.01 15.12 0.46
C GLU A 22 -14.41 15.12 1.07
N GLU A 23 -15.41 14.60 0.35
CA GLU A 23 -16.78 14.44 0.85
C GLU A 23 -16.82 13.53 2.08
N ALA A 24 -16.06 12.44 2.08
CA ALA A 24 -15.99 11.54 3.23
C ALA A 24 -15.27 12.19 4.42
N ARG A 25 -14.20 12.96 4.18
CA ARG A 25 -13.50 13.74 5.22
C ARG A 25 -14.43 14.74 5.91
N ASP A 26 -15.27 15.40 5.12
CA ASP A 26 -16.16 16.47 5.59
C ASP A 26 -17.55 15.95 6.02
N ALA A 27 -17.81 14.65 5.90
CA ALA A 27 -19.08 14.04 6.29
C ALA A 27 -19.27 13.99 7.81
N ASP A 28 -20.53 14.03 8.26
CA ASP A 28 -20.88 13.73 9.66
C ASP A 28 -20.98 12.20 9.86
N PRO A 29 -20.00 11.58 10.56
CA PRO A 29 -19.99 10.13 10.78
C PRO A 29 -21.08 9.65 11.73
N ALA A 30 -21.77 10.54 12.47
CA ALA A 30 -22.92 10.17 13.30
C ALA A 30 -24.19 9.96 12.45
N SER A 31 -24.26 10.57 11.28
CA SER A 31 -25.33 10.33 10.32
C SER A 31 -25.14 8.99 9.60
N ARG A 32 -26.23 8.28 9.29
CA ARG A 32 -26.16 7.02 8.52
C ARG A 32 -25.50 7.21 7.15
N ALA A 33 -25.76 8.33 6.49
CA ALA A 33 -25.20 8.64 5.18
C ALA A 33 -23.69 8.95 5.27
N GLY A 34 -23.29 9.80 6.21
CA GLY A 34 -21.88 10.12 6.43
C GLY A 34 -21.07 8.91 6.89
N HIS A 35 -21.60 8.08 7.78
CA HIS A 35 -20.98 6.81 8.16
C HIS A 35 -20.72 5.90 6.95
N ALA A 36 -21.68 5.79 6.02
CA ALA A 36 -21.50 5.00 4.82
C ALA A 36 -20.42 5.59 3.87
N LEU A 37 -20.27 6.91 3.83
CA LEU A 37 -19.23 7.58 3.06
C LEU A 37 -17.84 7.34 3.66
N THR A 38 -17.67 7.49 4.96
CA THR A 38 -16.39 7.28 5.64
C THR A 38 -15.92 5.84 5.52
N ILE A 39 -16.79 4.85 5.72
CA ILE A 39 -16.46 3.43 5.53
C ILE A 39 -16.01 3.13 4.09
N ARG A 40 -16.72 3.68 3.09
CA ARG A 40 -16.34 3.49 1.68
C ARG A 40 -14.99 4.14 1.36
N ALA A 41 -14.76 5.35 1.85
CA ALA A 41 -13.50 6.06 1.66
C ALA A 41 -12.35 5.33 2.37
N GLY A 42 -12.55 4.83 3.59
CA GLY A 42 -11.58 4.03 4.33
C GLY A 42 -11.16 2.76 3.58
N ALA A 43 -12.12 2.02 3.02
CA ALA A 43 -11.81 0.82 2.22
C ALA A 43 -10.97 1.15 0.97
N ARG A 44 -11.26 2.27 0.31
CA ARG A 44 -10.50 2.75 -0.86
C ARG A 44 -9.12 3.27 -0.47
N ALA A 45 -9.02 3.97 0.66
CA ALA A 45 -7.76 4.44 1.21
C ALA A 45 -6.86 3.25 1.55
N LYS A 46 -7.35 2.22 2.24
CA LYS A 46 -6.60 0.97 2.49
C LYS A 46 -6.02 0.40 1.19
N ALA A 47 -6.86 0.18 0.19
CA ALA A 47 -6.42 -0.37 -1.09
C ALA A 47 -5.40 0.54 -1.81
N HIS A 48 -5.55 1.87 -1.68
CA HIS A 48 -4.59 2.83 -2.22
C HIS A 48 -3.24 2.79 -1.48
N VAL A 49 -3.26 2.68 -0.15
CA VAL A 49 -2.06 2.56 0.71
C VAL A 49 -1.29 1.31 0.31
N ASP A 50 -1.95 0.15 0.30
CA ASP A 50 -1.31 -1.12 -0.04
C ASP A 50 -0.72 -1.08 -1.47
N LYS A 51 -1.49 -0.57 -2.45
CA LYS A 51 -1.00 -0.46 -3.82
C LYS A 51 0.18 0.51 -3.94
N THR A 52 0.16 1.62 -3.21
CA THR A 52 1.24 2.62 -3.24
C THR A 52 2.53 2.06 -2.64
N PHE A 53 2.43 1.27 -1.57
CA PHE A 53 3.58 0.58 -0.99
C PHE A 53 4.19 -0.40 -2.01
N ILE A 54 3.36 -1.27 -2.60
CA ILE A 54 3.78 -2.25 -3.62
C ILE A 54 4.43 -1.52 -4.81
N THR A 55 3.82 -0.46 -5.32
CA THR A 55 4.37 0.31 -6.45
C THR A 55 5.67 1.04 -6.07
N GLY A 56 5.85 1.42 -4.81
CA GLY A 56 7.13 1.91 -4.28
C GLY A 56 8.23 0.85 -4.37
N ALA A 57 7.93 -0.35 -3.88
CA ALA A 57 8.83 -1.49 -3.94
C ALA A 57 9.19 -1.88 -5.39
N GLU A 58 8.19 -2.09 -6.25
CA GLU A 58 8.38 -2.44 -7.66
C GLU A 58 9.26 -1.41 -8.40
N LYS A 59 9.02 -0.11 -8.18
CA LYS A 59 9.80 0.95 -8.83
C LYS A 59 11.21 1.08 -8.27
N ALA A 60 11.46 0.69 -7.01
CA ALA A 60 12.81 0.64 -6.46
C ALA A 60 13.67 -0.39 -7.20
N VAL A 61 13.12 -1.57 -7.50
CA VAL A 61 13.82 -2.60 -8.29
C VAL A 61 14.25 -2.05 -9.65
N VAL A 62 13.30 -1.49 -10.40
CA VAL A 62 13.57 -0.92 -11.73
C VAL A 62 14.58 0.22 -11.65
N TYR A 63 14.47 1.08 -10.63
CA TYR A 63 15.39 2.20 -10.42
C TYR A 63 16.81 1.72 -10.13
N ASP A 64 16.97 0.70 -9.29
CA ASP A 64 18.26 0.12 -8.94
C ASP A 64 18.95 -0.51 -10.15
N GLU A 65 18.21 -1.24 -10.98
CA GLU A 65 18.71 -1.80 -12.24
C GLU A 65 19.16 -0.72 -13.21
N MET A 66 18.33 0.29 -13.46
CA MET A 66 18.67 1.40 -14.36
C MET A 66 19.89 2.18 -13.85
N ARG A 67 19.99 2.39 -12.53
CA ARG A 67 21.13 3.07 -11.91
C ARG A 67 22.41 2.26 -12.06
N ALA A 68 22.37 0.94 -11.87
CA ALA A 68 23.52 0.08 -12.06
C ALA A 68 24.02 0.10 -13.51
N ILE A 69 23.11 0.04 -14.49
CA ILE A 69 23.45 0.14 -15.92
C ILE A 69 24.10 1.48 -16.25
N ALA A 70 23.52 2.59 -15.76
CA ALA A 70 24.08 3.93 -15.99
C ALA A 70 25.52 4.06 -15.43
N ILE A 71 25.77 3.50 -14.24
CA ILE A 71 27.11 3.48 -13.63
C ILE A 71 28.10 2.72 -14.51
N VAL A 72 27.74 1.53 -15.00
CA VAL A 72 28.61 0.72 -15.87
C VAL A 72 28.93 1.43 -17.19
N LYS A 73 27.96 2.17 -17.74
CA LYS A 73 28.12 2.91 -18.99
C LYS A 73 28.78 4.29 -18.83
N GLY A 74 28.98 4.77 -17.60
CA GLY A 74 29.43 6.14 -17.33
C GLY A 74 28.39 7.21 -17.72
N GLU A 75 27.11 6.84 -17.74
CA GLU A 75 25.99 7.72 -18.04
C GLU A 75 25.47 8.41 -16.77
N GLU A 76 24.64 9.45 -16.95
CA GLU A 76 23.98 10.11 -15.83
C GLU A 76 23.00 9.16 -15.12
N LYS A 77 22.94 9.25 -13.79
CA LYS A 77 22.04 8.41 -13.00
C LYS A 77 20.59 8.77 -13.31
N PRO A 78 19.68 7.77 -13.37
CA PRO A 78 18.26 8.05 -13.59
C PRO A 78 17.66 8.88 -12.45
N GLU A 79 16.57 9.58 -12.74
CA GLU A 79 15.79 10.28 -11.72
C GLU A 79 15.09 9.27 -10.79
N PRO A 80 15.06 9.53 -9.46
CA PRO A 80 14.30 8.70 -8.54
C PRO A 80 12.81 8.66 -8.87
N PRO A 81 12.15 7.49 -8.72
CA PRO A 81 10.73 7.37 -8.96
C PRO A 81 9.92 8.18 -7.95
N LYS A 82 8.76 8.70 -8.38
CA LYS A 82 7.86 9.50 -7.56
C LYS A 82 6.53 8.78 -7.32
N ALA A 83 5.91 9.09 -6.19
CA ALA A 83 4.56 8.68 -5.85
C ALA A 83 3.51 9.34 -6.76
N SER A 84 2.29 8.81 -6.72
CA SER A 84 1.13 9.35 -7.43
C SER A 84 0.00 9.51 -6.43
N GLU A 85 -0.72 10.62 -6.49
CA GLU A 85 -1.96 10.85 -5.73
C GLU A 85 -3.10 9.91 -6.15
N PHE A 86 -2.96 9.31 -7.34
CA PHE A 86 -3.98 8.45 -7.92
C PHE A 86 -3.44 7.04 -8.17
N GLN A 87 -4.21 6.03 -7.80
CA GLN A 87 -3.93 4.63 -8.08
C GLN A 87 -5.13 3.98 -8.75
N VAL A 88 -4.87 3.03 -9.65
CA VAL A 88 -5.92 2.17 -10.20
C VAL A 88 -5.90 0.87 -9.40
N ILE A 89 -7.01 0.57 -8.73
CA ILE A 89 -7.20 -0.67 -7.98
C ILE A 89 -8.20 -1.57 -8.71
N LYS A 90 -7.96 -2.88 -8.67
CA LYS A 90 -8.91 -3.87 -9.18
C LYS A 90 -10.01 -4.07 -8.14
N SER A 91 -11.27 -4.02 -8.58
CA SER A 91 -12.45 -4.29 -7.76
C SER A 91 -13.33 -5.34 -8.45
N VAL A 92 -14.33 -5.85 -7.73
CA VAL A 92 -15.34 -6.78 -8.27
C VAL A 92 -16.09 -6.23 -9.49
N ASN A 93 -16.21 -4.90 -9.61
CA ASN A 93 -16.92 -4.22 -10.69
C ASN A 93 -15.97 -3.66 -11.77
N GLY A 94 -14.72 -4.12 -11.80
CA GLY A 94 -13.68 -3.62 -12.70
C GLY A 94 -12.68 -2.69 -12.01
N GLU A 95 -11.98 -1.88 -12.79
CA GLU A 95 -10.96 -0.96 -12.28
C GLU A 95 -11.59 0.30 -11.67
N LEU A 96 -11.09 0.68 -10.48
CA LEU A 96 -11.47 1.89 -9.78
C LEU A 96 -10.25 2.79 -9.62
N LEU A 97 -10.38 4.06 -9.99
CA LEU A 97 -9.40 5.08 -9.66
C LEU A 97 -9.63 5.57 -8.23
N THR A 98 -8.62 5.46 -7.38
CA THR A 98 -8.63 5.99 -6.01
C THR A 98 -7.71 7.19 -5.91
N TYR A 99 -7.98 8.02 -4.91
CA TYR A 99 -7.18 9.19 -4.57
C TYR A 99 -6.69 9.09 -3.12
N LEU A 100 -5.48 9.58 -2.88
CA LEU A 100 -4.94 9.85 -1.56
C LEU A 100 -4.13 11.15 -1.63
N PRO A 101 -4.20 12.04 -0.61
CA PRO A 101 -3.35 13.23 -0.56
C PRO A 101 -1.87 12.91 -0.75
N LEU A 102 -1.18 13.69 -1.60
CA LEU A 102 0.21 13.44 -1.98
C LEU A 102 1.17 13.21 -0.79
N PRO A 103 1.10 13.98 0.32
CA PRO A 103 2.03 13.77 1.44
C PRO A 103 1.95 12.37 2.05
N TYR A 104 0.76 11.75 2.07
CA TYR A 104 0.62 10.36 2.52
C TYR A 104 1.16 9.39 1.48
N ALA A 105 0.79 9.59 0.21
CA ALA A 105 1.25 8.75 -0.89
C ALA A 105 2.79 8.72 -0.99
N GLU A 106 3.46 9.87 -0.85
CA GLU A 106 4.92 9.98 -0.85
C GLU A 106 5.57 9.23 0.31
N ARG A 107 5.03 9.36 1.52
CA ARG A 107 5.54 8.65 2.71
C ARG A 107 5.42 7.13 2.53
N ILE A 108 4.25 6.64 2.11
CA ILE A 108 4.00 5.22 1.90
C ILE A 108 4.87 4.67 0.77
N PHE A 109 4.96 5.40 -0.34
CA PHE A 109 5.78 5.03 -1.49
C PHE A 109 7.25 4.88 -1.10
N LYS A 110 7.78 5.84 -0.34
CA LYS A 110 9.16 5.79 0.18
C LYS A 110 9.35 4.60 1.13
N LEU A 111 8.38 4.25 1.97
CA LEU A 111 8.47 3.06 2.83
C LEU A 111 8.52 1.78 2.00
N GLY A 112 7.73 1.67 0.92
CA GLY A 112 7.81 0.56 -0.02
C GLY A 112 9.19 0.43 -0.67
N MET A 113 9.78 1.56 -1.10
CA MET A 113 11.14 1.56 -1.63
C MET A 113 12.15 1.08 -0.60
N ARG A 114 12.10 1.60 0.63
CA ARG A 114 13.03 1.25 1.73
C ARG A 114 12.92 -0.22 2.14
N TYR A 115 11.71 -0.76 2.13
CA TYR A 115 11.49 -2.17 2.37
C TYR A 115 12.17 -3.02 1.28
N GLN A 116 11.95 -2.68 0.00
CA GLN A 116 12.56 -3.38 -1.12
C GLN A 116 14.09 -3.31 -1.13
N THR A 117 14.68 -2.19 -0.71
CA THR A 117 16.13 -2.00 -0.60
C THR A 117 16.73 -2.55 0.70
N VAL A 118 15.94 -3.26 1.52
CA VAL A 118 16.36 -3.87 2.79
C VAL A 118 16.89 -2.84 3.80
N GLU A 119 16.43 -1.59 3.70
CA GLU A 119 16.72 -0.54 4.68
C GLU A 119 15.86 -0.65 5.95
N ILE A 120 14.71 -1.32 5.84
CA ILE A 120 13.80 -1.61 6.95
C ILE A 120 13.29 -3.05 6.85
N THR A 121 12.99 -3.66 8.01
CA THR A 121 12.39 -5.00 8.06
C THR A 121 10.91 -4.97 7.70
N ALA A 122 10.30 -6.14 7.51
CA ALA A 122 8.86 -6.27 7.28
C ALA A 122 8.04 -5.73 8.47
N GLU A 123 8.47 -6.00 9.71
CA GLU A 123 7.82 -5.49 10.93
C GLU A 123 7.88 -3.97 10.99
N GLN A 124 9.04 -3.38 10.68
CA GLN A 124 9.21 -1.93 10.63
C GLN A 124 8.37 -1.30 9.51
N ALA A 125 8.29 -1.93 8.34
CA ALA A 125 7.45 -1.47 7.24
C ALA A 125 5.96 -1.47 7.65
N ILE A 126 5.50 -2.56 8.27
CA ILE A 126 4.14 -2.69 8.81
C ILE A 126 3.84 -1.59 9.82
N GLU A 127 4.72 -1.39 10.81
CA GLU A 127 4.53 -0.37 11.85
C GLU A 127 4.46 1.04 11.25
N LEU A 128 5.42 1.40 10.40
CA LEU A 128 5.52 2.74 9.84
C LEU A 128 4.39 3.06 8.86
N VAL A 129 3.94 2.08 8.06
CA VAL A 129 2.77 2.28 7.18
C VAL A 129 1.48 2.33 8.00
N GLN A 130 1.37 1.55 9.08
CA GLN A 130 0.21 1.64 9.97
C GLN A 130 0.08 3.03 10.60
N GLN A 131 1.19 3.67 11.01
CA GLN A 131 1.14 5.05 11.52
C GLN A 131 0.57 6.05 10.48
N VAL A 132 0.84 5.83 9.19
CA VAL A 132 0.23 6.64 8.13
C VAL A 132 -1.25 6.30 7.95
N ALA A 133 -1.60 5.02 7.99
CA ALA A 133 -2.98 4.55 7.93
C ALA A 133 -3.84 5.09 9.08
N ASP A 134 -3.29 5.19 10.28
CA ASP A 134 -3.97 5.76 11.45
C ASP A 134 -4.24 7.26 11.26
N GLN A 135 -3.29 8.00 10.68
CA GLN A 135 -3.48 9.42 10.35
C GLN A 135 -4.59 9.62 9.30
N ILE A 136 -4.61 8.79 8.25
CA ILE A 136 -5.66 8.84 7.22
C ILE A 136 -7.01 8.46 7.84
N SER A 137 -7.03 7.45 8.71
CA SER A 137 -8.25 6.99 9.40
C SER A 137 -8.83 8.07 10.30
N LEU A 138 -7.98 8.83 10.99
CA LEU A 138 -8.38 9.97 11.81
C LEU A 138 -8.95 11.10 10.93
N GLU A 139 -8.29 11.42 9.81
CA GLU A 139 -8.77 12.44 8.86
C GLU A 139 -10.12 12.08 8.25
N LEU A 140 -10.35 10.80 7.94
CA LEU A 140 -11.62 10.27 7.43
C LEU A 140 -12.64 9.96 8.54
N GLN A 141 -12.33 10.28 9.80
CA GLN A 141 -13.21 10.05 10.95
C GLN A 141 -13.72 8.61 11.06
N LEU A 142 -12.87 7.63 10.75
CA LEU A 142 -13.20 6.22 10.89
C LEU A 142 -13.32 5.85 12.36
N LYS A 143 -14.39 5.12 12.71
CA LYS A 143 -14.58 4.60 14.08
C LYS A 143 -13.44 3.65 14.48
N GLU A 144 -13.00 2.84 13.54
CA GLU A 144 -11.90 1.91 13.69
C GLU A 144 -10.91 2.15 12.55
N PRO A 145 -9.62 2.40 12.84
CA PRO A 145 -8.60 2.52 11.82
C PRO A 145 -8.50 1.25 10.97
N PHE A 146 -8.23 1.42 9.68
CA PHE A 146 -8.00 0.26 8.82
C PHE A 146 -6.60 -0.32 9.05
N VAL A 147 -6.47 -1.64 8.91
CA VAL A 147 -5.19 -2.34 8.98
C VAL A 147 -4.50 -2.25 7.62
N ALA A 148 -3.27 -1.72 7.60
CA ALA A 148 -2.45 -1.65 6.39
C ALA A 148 -1.53 -2.87 6.24
N LEU A 149 -1.15 -3.15 4.98
CA LEU A 149 -0.22 -4.21 4.58
C LEU A 149 -0.61 -5.61 5.09
N GLU A 150 -1.89 -5.97 4.97
CA GLU A 150 -2.40 -7.28 5.38
C GLU A 150 -1.63 -8.42 4.71
N PHE A 151 -1.32 -8.29 3.42
CA PHE A 151 -0.52 -9.26 2.67
C PHE A 151 0.85 -9.53 3.34
N LEU A 152 1.55 -8.49 3.78
CA LEU A 152 2.86 -8.62 4.42
C LEU A 152 2.75 -9.20 5.83
N ARG A 153 1.66 -8.89 6.54
CA ARG A 153 1.36 -9.47 7.85
C ARG A 153 1.06 -10.96 7.75
N GLU A 154 0.38 -11.38 6.69
CA GLU A 154 0.12 -12.80 6.39
C GLU A 154 1.41 -13.53 6.07
N GLU A 155 2.26 -12.97 5.18
CA GLU A 155 3.58 -13.51 4.87
C GLU A 155 4.45 -13.75 6.13
N LEU A 156 4.44 -12.81 7.08
CA LEU A 156 5.16 -12.97 8.34
C LEU A 156 4.60 -14.08 9.24
N LYS A 157 3.28 -14.26 9.26
CA LYS A 157 2.64 -15.33 10.05
C LYS A 157 2.98 -16.70 9.47
N ASP A 158 2.95 -16.83 8.15
CA ASP A 158 3.25 -18.08 7.46
C ASP A 158 4.71 -18.47 7.69
N ALA A 159 5.65 -17.52 7.58
CA ALA A 159 7.06 -17.74 7.88
C ALA A 159 7.32 -18.19 9.34
N ALA A 160 6.54 -17.67 10.30
CA ALA A 160 6.63 -18.06 11.71
C ALA A 160 6.01 -19.44 11.98
N GLY A 161 4.93 -19.80 11.27
CA GLY A 161 4.25 -21.09 11.40
C GLY A 161 5.08 -22.27 10.88
N GLU A 162 5.83 -22.06 9.78
CA GLU A 162 6.73 -23.07 9.20
C GLU A 162 7.94 -23.39 10.09
N SER A 163 8.32 -22.47 10.98
CA SER A 163 9.41 -22.66 11.95
C SER A 163 9.01 -23.48 13.19
N GLY A 164 7.71 -23.80 13.36
CA GLY A 164 7.16 -24.49 14.53
C GLY A 164 6.75 -25.95 14.30
N SER A 165 7.04 -26.52 13.13
CA SER A 165 6.64 -27.89 12.76
C SER A 165 7.83 -28.78 12.43
N SER A 166 8.73 -28.98 13.39
CA SER A 166 9.71 -30.06 13.39
C SER A 166 10.17 -30.34 14.83
N GLU A 167 10.06 -31.62 15.24
CA GLU A 167 10.41 -32.21 16.56
C GLU A 167 9.25 -32.10 17.59
N ASP A 168 8.47 -33.15 17.87
CA ASP A 168 8.90 -34.39 18.54
C ASP A 168 8.21 -35.65 17.98
N GLY A 169 9.01 -36.64 17.59
CA GLY A 169 8.49 -37.93 17.14
C GLY A 169 9.54 -38.97 16.74
N GLN A 170 10.60 -39.15 17.53
CA GLN A 170 11.43 -40.38 17.48
C GLN A 170 12.14 -40.54 18.82
N ASP A 171 11.69 -41.49 19.63
CA ASP A 171 12.18 -42.89 19.68
C ASP A 171 13.24 -43.05 20.77
N ASP A 172 12.75 -43.27 22.00
CA ASP A 172 13.50 -43.90 23.09
C ASP A 172 13.11 -45.37 23.08
N GLY A 173 14.02 -46.20 22.57
CA GLY A 173 14.12 -47.58 22.99
C GLY A 173 15.09 -47.69 24.17
N SER A 174 14.66 -48.26 25.29
CA SER A 174 15.32 -49.42 25.92
C SER A 174 14.66 -49.82 27.25
N GLY A 175 14.52 -51.13 27.46
CA GLY A 175 14.13 -51.74 28.73
C GLY A 175 13.58 -53.13 28.43
N GLY A 176 14.33 -54.23 28.45
CA GLY A 176 15.36 -54.58 29.43
C GLY A 176 14.76 -55.58 30.43
N ARG A 177 14.70 -56.86 30.04
CA ARG A 177 14.97 -58.10 30.82
C ARG A 177 14.24 -59.30 30.25
#